data_AF-A0A2V6ZQ13-F1
#
_entry.id   AF-A0A2V6ZQ13-F1
#
_cell.length_a   1.000
_cell.length_b   1.000
_cell.length_c   1.000
_cell.angle_alpha   90.00
_cell.angle_beta   90.00
_cell.angle_gamma   90.00
#
_symmetry.space_group_name_H-M   'P 1'
#
loop_
_entity.id
_entity.type
_entity.pdbx_description
1 polymer ?
#
loop_
_entity_poly.entity_id
_entity_poly.type
_entity_poly.pdbx_seq_one_letter_code
_entity_poly.pdbx_strand_id
1 'polypeptide(L)' 'MGILHAIGDGMSTHVQEPALRCPVCEAKVVVKLQNEVVIHNAILKVDPPTGRVTAKCPRCKAWVRVPLRYVG' A
#
# COMPACT_ATOMS: atom_id res chain seq x y z
N MET A 1 34.07 -31.74 -14.91
CA MET A 1 33.13 -31.71 -13.77
C MET A 1 33.53 -30.55 -12.88
N GLY A 2 32.76 -29.46 -12.88
CA GLY A 2 33.01 -28.28 -12.04
C GLY A 2 31.67 -27.67 -11.70
N ILE A 3 31.32 -27.67 -10.42
CA ILE A 3 30.03 -27.24 -9.89
C ILE A 3 30.20 -25.76 -9.55
N LEU A 4 29.49 -24.86 -10.23
CA LEU A 4 29.38 -23.47 -9.79
C LEU A 4 28.26 -23.36 -8.76
N HIS A 5 28.63 -23.04 -7.52
CA HIS A 5 27.70 -22.66 -6.47
C HIS A 5 27.03 -21.32 -6.83
N ALA A 6 25.70 -21.30 -6.85
CA ALA A 6 24.93 -20.06 -6.87
C ALA A 6 24.99 -19.45 -5.47
N ILE A 7 25.70 -18.32 -5.33
CA ILE A 7 25.64 -17.46 -4.14
C ILE A 7 24.30 -16.74 -4.10
N GLY A 8 23.53 -16.98 -3.04
CA GLY A 8 22.30 -16.25 -2.75
C GLY A 8 22.64 -14.96 -2.00
N ASP A 9 22.79 -13.86 -2.72
CA ASP A 9 23.00 -12.52 -2.15
C ASP A 9 21.90 -11.58 -2.61
N GLY A 10 20.91 -11.39 -1.75
CA GLY A 10 19.80 -10.48 -2.00
C GLY A 10 18.65 -10.66 -1.03
N MET A 11 18.95 -10.73 0.27
CA MET A 11 17.94 -10.51 1.30
C MET A 11 17.45 -9.07 1.16
N SER A 12 16.46 -8.86 0.29
CA SER A 12 15.69 -7.62 0.27
C SER A 12 14.94 -7.57 1.58
N THR A 13 15.57 -6.95 2.58
CA THR A 13 14.88 -6.44 3.74
C THR A 13 13.89 -5.42 3.23
N HIS A 14 12.72 -5.89 2.82
CA HIS A 14 11.51 -5.09 2.70
C HIS A 14 11.31 -4.48 4.08
N VAL A 15 11.88 -3.29 4.29
CA VAL A 15 11.48 -2.40 5.36
C VAL A 15 10.04 -2.06 5.02
N GLN A 16 9.11 -2.90 5.50
CA GLN A 16 7.68 -2.63 5.44
C GLN A 16 7.48 -1.41 6.34
N GLU A 17 7.56 -0.23 5.74
CA GLU A 17 7.07 0.99 6.35
C GLU A 17 5.62 0.81 6.79
N PRO A 18 5.15 1.59 7.79
CA PRO A 18 3.86 1.35 8.42
C PRO A 18 2.73 1.30 7.38
N ALA A 19 2.21 0.09 7.15
CA ALA A 19 1.07 -0.14 6.30
C ALA A 19 -0.18 0.42 6.98
N LEU A 20 -0.93 1.29 6.29
CA LEU A 20 -2.25 1.69 6.80
C LEU A 20 -3.20 0.50 6.66
N ARG A 21 -3.71 0.06 7.81
CA ARG A 21 -4.72 -0.99 7.88
C ARG A 21 -6.11 -0.40 7.89
N CYS A 22 -7.08 -1.18 7.40
CA CYS A 22 -8.48 -0.82 7.54
C CYS A 22 -8.85 -0.83 9.04
N PRO A 23 -9.42 0.25 9.59
CA PRO A 23 -9.83 0.29 11.00
C PRO A 23 -10.99 -0.65 11.33
N VAL A 24 -11.66 -1.23 10.32
CA VAL A 24 -12.82 -2.11 10.50
C VAL A 24 -12.45 -3.59 10.50
N CYS A 25 -11.51 -4.01 9.64
CA CYS A 25 -11.20 -5.44 9.44
C CYS A 25 -9.70 -5.75 9.41
N GLU A 26 -8.89 -4.75 9.74
CA GLU A 26 -7.43 -4.80 9.88
C GLU A 26 -6.67 -5.25 8.62
N ALA A 27 -7.35 -5.41 7.48
CA ALA A 27 -6.73 -5.70 6.21
C ALA A 27 -5.73 -4.60 5.83
N LYS A 28 -4.57 -4.97 5.27
CA LYS A 28 -3.61 -4.01 4.71
C LYS A 28 -4.27 -3.30 3.52
N VAL A 29 -4.44 -1.98 3.62
CA VAL A 29 -5.08 -1.16 2.56
C VAL A 29 -4.06 -0.32 1.83
N VAL A 30 -3.08 0.23 2.54
CA VAL A 30 -1.97 0.98 1.95
C VAL A 30 -0.67 0.33 2.38
N VAL A 31 0.19 0.06 1.42
CA VAL A 31 1.56 -0.39 1.64
C VAL A 31 2.47 0.71 1.09
N LYS A 32 3.32 1.25 1.96
CA LYS A 32 4.40 2.13 1.53
C LYS A 32 5.59 1.24 1.18
N LEU A 33 6.05 1.36 -0.06
CA LEU A 33 7.33 0.85 -0.52
C LEU A 33 8.27 2.04 -0.71
N GLN A 34 9.58 1.78 -0.85
CA GLN A 34 10.62 2.82 -0.82
C GLN A 34 10.32 4.05 -1.69
N ASN A 35 9.77 3.84 -2.90
CA ASN A 35 9.47 4.91 -3.85
C ASN A 35 8.01 4.91 -4.35
N GLU A 36 7.15 4.07 -3.79
CA GLU A 36 5.77 3.93 -4.28
C GLU A 36 4.78 3.69 -3.13
N VAL A 37 3.56 4.18 -3.34
CA VAL A 37 2.44 3.92 -2.44
C VAL A 37 1.49 2.98 -3.16
N VAL A 38 1.47 1.72 -2.70
CA VAL A 38 0.55 0.71 -3.22
C VAL A 38 -0.73 0.78 -2.40
N ILE A 39 -1.83 1.13 -3.07
CA ILE A 39 -3.17 1.07 -2.48
C ILE A 39 -3.84 -0.19 -3.00
N HIS A 40 -4.07 -1.15 -2.11
CA HIS A 40 -4.83 -2.34 -2.48
C HIS A 40 -6.31 -1.96 -2.63
N ASN A 41 -6.73 -1.84 -3.91
CA ASN A 41 -8.11 -1.78 -4.45
C ASN A 41 -8.54 -0.45 -5.12
N ALA A 42 -9.54 -0.57 -6.00
CA ALA A 42 -9.70 0.14 -7.28
C ALA A 42 -10.72 1.30 -7.33
N ILE A 43 -11.29 1.74 -6.21
CA ILE A 43 -12.16 2.93 -6.20
C ILE A 43 -11.62 3.94 -5.20
N LEU A 44 -11.17 5.06 -5.74
CA LEU A 44 -10.79 6.25 -4.99
C LEU A 44 -11.96 7.22 -5.00
N LYS A 45 -12.29 7.76 -3.84
CA LYS A 45 -13.23 8.87 -3.69
C LYS A 45 -12.48 10.08 -3.17
N VAL A 46 -12.55 11.17 -3.93
CA VAL A 46 -12.00 12.47 -3.57
C VAL A 46 -13.09 13.28 -2.87
N ASP A 47 -12.73 13.92 -1.77
CA ASP A 47 -13.50 15.02 -1.18
C ASP A 47 -13.07 16.33 -1.87
N PRO A 48 -13.91 16.93 -2.73
CA PRO A 48 -13.52 18.09 -3.53
C PRO A 48 -13.03 19.31 -2.72
N PRO A 49 -13.66 19.70 -1.60
CA PRO A 49 -13.25 20.93 -0.90
C PRO A 49 -11.88 20.82 -0.22
N THR A 50 -11.43 19.61 0.13
CA THR A 50 -10.13 19.43 0.81
C THR A 50 -9.07 18.70 -0.03
N GLY A 51 -9.48 18.08 -1.13
CA GLY A 51 -8.64 17.18 -1.93
C GLY A 51 -8.30 15.89 -1.19
N ARG A 52 -8.93 15.57 -0.05
CA ARG A 52 -8.66 14.33 0.70
C ARG A 52 -9.16 13.13 -0.09
N VAL A 53 -8.35 12.07 -0.11
CA VAL A 53 -8.69 10.84 -0.82
C VAL A 53 -9.04 9.74 0.19
N THR A 54 -10.10 9.01 -0.13
CA THR A 54 -10.50 7.77 0.55
C THR A 54 -10.49 6.61 -0.43
N ALA A 55 -10.14 5.42 0.04
CA ALA A 55 -10.14 4.20 -0.75
C ALA A 55 -11.09 3.17 -0.12
N LYS A 56 -11.71 2.34 -0.96
CA LYS A 56 -12.61 1.28 -0.51
C LYS A 56 -11.82 0.01 -0.15
N CYS A 57 -11.90 -0.42 1.10
CA CYS A 57 -11.20 -1.61 1.60
C CYS A 57 -11.59 -2.86 0.76
N PRO A 58 -10.62 -3.67 0.29
CA PRO A 58 -10.91 -4.85 -0.52
C PRO A 58 -11.65 -5.94 0.27
N ARG A 59 -11.42 -6.02 1.59
CA ARG A 59 -11.99 -7.06 2.45
C ARG A 59 -13.39 -6.71 2.92
N CYS A 60 -13.54 -5.68 3.75
CA CYS A 60 -14.82 -5.33 4.38
C CYS A 60 -15.62 -4.24 3.64
N LYS A 61 -15.08 -3.67 2.55
CA LYS A 61 -15.73 -2.63 1.75
C LYS A 61 -15.96 -1.28 2.45
N ALA A 62 -15.44 -1.09 3.67
CA ALA A 62 -15.42 0.20 4.36
C ALA A 62 -14.55 1.24 3.62
N TRP A 63 -14.89 2.51 3.76
CA TRP A 63 -14.07 3.62 3.25
C TRP A 63 -12.96 3.97 4.24
N VAL A 64 -11.73 4.07 3.76
CA VAL A 64 -10.53 4.31 4.58
C VAL A 64 -9.78 5.51 4.02
N ARG A 65 -9.34 6.43 4.88
CA ARG A 65 -8.50 7.57 4.46
C ARG A 65 -7.14 7.05 4.02
N VAL A 66 -6.69 7.47 2.84
CA VAL A 66 -5.38 7.11 2.28
C VAL A 66 -4.49 8.36 2.20
N PRO A 67 -3.16 8.22 2.22
CA PRO A 67 -2.22 9.35 2.24
C PRO A 67 -2.02 9.94 0.83
N LEU A 68 -3.10 10.09 0.07
CA LEU A 68 -3.11 10.78 -1.22
C LEU A 68 -3.89 12.09 -1.08
N ARG A 69 -3.49 13.07 -1.89
CA ARG A 69 -4.18 14.34 -2.04
C ARG A 69 -4.39 14.61 -3.52
N TYR A 70 -5.63 14.91 -3.90
CA TYR A 70 -5.94 15.41 -5.24
C TYR A 70 -5.53 16.89 -5.32
N VAL A 71 -4.77 17.24 -6.36
CA VAL A 71 -4.17 18.58 -6.54
C VAL A 71 -4.65 19.28 -7.82
N GLY A 72 -5.75 18.78 -8.42
CA GLY A 72 -6.32 19.35 -9.64
C GLY A 72 -6.87 20.75 -9.47
#